data_AF-A0A1D1XYY8-F1
#
_entry.id   AF-A0A1D1XYY8-F1
#
_cell.length_a   1.000
_cell.length_b   1.000
_cell.length_c   1.000
_cell.angle_alpha   90.00
_cell.angle_beta   90.00
_cell.angle_gamma   90.00
#
_symmetry.space_group_name_H-M   'P 1'
#
loop_
_entity.id
_entity.type
_entity.pdbx_description
1 polymer ?
#
loop_
_entity_poly.entity_id
_entity_poly.type
_entity_poly.pdbx_seq_one_letter_code
_entity_poly.pdbx_strand_id
1 'polypeptide(L)'
;QRGQAVQTLVCVICYCFGSRNQFIKMVLYNFKKIAVVPTAKDFVDITLSKTQRKTPTVVHKQYKISRIRQFYMRKVKFTQQSFHDRLSQIIQEFPKLDDIHPFYADLMNVLYDKD
;
A
#
# COMPACT_ATOMS: atom_id res chain seq x y z
N GLN A 1 36.17 -45.06 28.37
CA GLN A 1 35.97 -43.63 28.74
C GLN A 1 36.62 -42.64 27.75
N ARG A 2 36.53 -42.85 26.42
CA ARG A 2 37.01 -41.88 25.41
C ARG A 2 36.01 -41.63 24.26
N GLY A 3 34.76 -42.12 24.40
CA GLY A 3 33.74 -42.07 23.33
C GLY A 3 32.59 -41.09 23.55
N GLN A 4 32.40 -40.56 24.77
CA GLN A 4 31.27 -39.65 25.06
C GLN A 4 31.61 -38.17 24.89
N ALA A 5 32.90 -37.79 24.95
CA ALA A 5 33.31 -36.39 24.82
C ALA A 5 33.26 -35.85 23.37
N VAL A 6 33.34 -36.73 22.37
CA VAL A 6 33.35 -36.31 20.95
C VAL A 6 31.93 -36.00 20.46
N GLN A 7 30.92 -36.66 21.00
CA GLN A 7 29.53 -36.48 20.55
C GLN A 7 28.89 -35.19 21.08
N THR A 8 29.30 -34.72 22.26
CA THR A 8 28.85 -33.42 22.80
C THR A 8 29.49 -32.24 22.07
N LEU A 9 30.72 -32.40 21.56
CA LEU A 9 31.44 -31.33 20.86
C LEU A 9 30.95 -31.12 19.42
N VAL A 10 30.55 -32.20 18.72
CA VAL A 10 29.90 -32.08 17.41
C VAL A 10 28.49 -31.47 17.53
N CYS A 11 27.80 -31.70 18.65
CA CYS A 11 26.48 -31.11 18.89
C CYS A 11 26.55 -29.59 19.14
N VAL A 12 27.54 -29.10 19.88
CA VAL A 12 27.71 -27.65 20.13
C VAL A 12 28.11 -26.89 18.86
N ILE A 13 28.89 -27.50 17.96
CA ILE A 13 29.25 -26.88 16.68
C ILE A 13 28.04 -26.82 15.72
N CYS A 14 27.17 -27.84 15.72
CA CYS A 14 25.93 -27.81 14.94
C CYS A 14 24.90 -26.80 15.46
N TYR A 15 24.77 -26.62 16.78
CA TYR A 15 23.83 -25.63 17.35
C TYR A 15 24.28 -24.17 17.18
N CYS A 16 25.58 -23.92 16.95
CA CYS A 16 26.09 -22.57 16.63
C CYS A 16 26.05 -22.24 15.12
N PHE A 17 25.80 -23.21 14.24
CA PHE A 17 25.82 -23.02 12.79
C PHE A 17 24.43 -23.16 12.13
N GLY A 18 23.37 -23.00 12.92
CA GLY A 18 21.99 -23.14 12.49
C GLY A 18 21.17 -21.87 12.66
N SER A 19 21.63 -20.71 12.17
CA SER A 19 20.80 -19.52 11.93
C SER A 19 21.65 -18.37 11.40
N ARG A 20 21.87 -18.33 10.07
CA ARG A 20 22.26 -17.08 9.39
C ARG A 20 22.08 -17.11 7.86
N ASN A 21 21.11 -17.89 7.37
CA ASN A 21 20.52 -17.68 6.04
C ASN A 21 19.17 -16.96 6.19
N GLN A 22 19.15 -15.92 7.02
CA GLN A 22 18.14 -14.89 6.93
C GLN A 22 18.70 -13.85 5.96
N PHE A 23 17.86 -13.39 5.02
CA PHE A 23 18.18 -12.38 4.00
C PHE A 23 19.10 -12.91 2.89
N ILE A 24 18.60 -13.26 1.72
CA ILE A 24 17.99 -12.27 0.83
C ILE A 24 16.63 -12.79 0.36
N LYS A 25 15.57 -12.37 1.06
CA LYS A 25 14.25 -12.29 0.44
C LYS A 25 14.40 -11.16 -0.58
N MET A 26 14.90 -11.48 -1.77
CA MET A 26 14.98 -10.53 -2.86
C MET A 26 13.53 -10.30 -3.25
N VAL A 27 12.87 -9.37 -2.57
CA VAL A 27 11.59 -8.85 -3.00
C VAL A 27 11.91 -8.28 -4.36
N LEU A 28 11.56 -9.04 -5.40
CA LEU A 28 11.73 -8.61 -6.77
C LEU A 28 10.67 -7.54 -6.96
N TYR A 29 11.01 -6.31 -6.58
CA TYR A 29 10.10 -5.17 -6.58
C TYR A 29 9.57 -5.02 -8.00
N ASN A 30 8.28 -5.31 -8.17
CA ASN A 30 7.66 -5.34 -9.49
C ASN A 30 7.13 -3.95 -9.82
N PHE A 31 8.05 -3.06 -10.21
CA PHE A 31 7.76 -1.67 -10.61
C PHE A 31 6.77 -1.57 -11.78
N LYS A 32 6.43 -2.69 -12.44
CA LYS A 32 5.46 -2.75 -13.54
C LYS A 32 4.00 -2.94 -13.10
N LYS A 33 3.74 -3.24 -11.82
CA LYS A 33 2.37 -3.48 -11.30
C LYS A 33 1.68 -2.23 -10.75
N ILE A 34 2.33 -1.06 -10.81
CA ILE A 34 1.81 0.19 -10.28
C ILE A 34 0.66 0.67 -11.19
N ALA A 35 -0.49 1.00 -10.60
CA ALA A 35 -1.60 1.58 -11.34
C ALA A 35 -1.24 3.00 -11.79
N VAL A 36 -1.68 3.37 -12.99
CA VAL A 36 -1.44 4.72 -13.53
C VAL A 36 -2.06 5.76 -12.57
N VAL A 37 -1.21 6.68 -12.10
CA VAL A 37 -1.63 7.82 -11.27
C VAL A 37 -2.22 8.89 -12.21
N PRO A 38 -3.51 9.21 -12.08
CA PRO A 38 -4.16 10.22 -12.93
C PRO A 38 -3.67 11.63 -12.57
N THR A 39 -3.82 12.57 -13.49
CA THR A 39 -3.60 14.00 -13.21
C THR A 39 -4.63 14.54 -12.22
N ALA A 40 -4.34 15.66 -11.56
CA ALA A 40 -5.23 16.24 -10.55
C ALA A 40 -6.65 16.52 -11.10
N LYS A 41 -6.76 17.00 -12.34
CA LYS A 41 -8.05 17.28 -12.99
C LYS A 41 -8.81 15.99 -13.27
N ASP A 42 -8.16 15.03 -13.89
CA ASP A 42 -8.77 13.73 -14.20
C ASP A 42 -9.21 13.00 -12.93
N PHE A 43 -8.44 13.13 -11.85
CA PHE A 43 -8.76 12.52 -10.57
C PHE A 43 -10.07 13.04 -9.96
N VAL A 44 -10.28 14.35 -10.03
CA VAL A 44 -11.52 15.00 -9.59
C VAL A 44 -12.67 14.53 -10.49
N ASP A 45 -12.49 14.57 -11.81
CA ASP A 45 -13.53 14.22 -12.77
C ASP A 45 -13.96 12.75 -12.67
N ILE A 46 -13.01 11.83 -12.50
CA ILE A 46 -13.29 10.40 -12.28
C ILE A 46 -14.11 10.20 -11.00
N THR A 47 -13.74 10.87 -9.92
CA THR A 47 -14.37 10.70 -8.60
C THR A 47 -15.78 11.29 -8.56
N LEU A 48 -15.97 12.49 -9.13
CA LEU A 48 -17.28 13.13 -9.24
C LEU A 48 -18.20 12.36 -10.20
N SER A 49 -17.67 11.89 -11.33
CA SER A 49 -18.41 11.04 -12.28
C SER A 49 -18.85 9.71 -11.65
N LYS A 50 -18.02 9.11 -10.78
CA LYS A 50 -18.38 7.89 -10.03
C LYS A 50 -19.46 8.17 -8.99
N THR A 51 -19.35 9.30 -8.28
CA THR A 51 -20.33 9.74 -7.27
C THR A 51 -21.71 9.94 -7.89
N GLN A 52 -21.79 10.60 -9.03
CA GLN A 52 -23.07 10.85 -9.70
C GLN A 52 -23.72 9.57 -10.24
N ARG A 53 -22.93 8.60 -10.72
CA ARG A 53 -23.44 7.31 -11.23
C ARG A 53 -23.91 6.36 -10.12
N LYS A 54 -23.26 6.38 -8.96
CA LYS A 54 -23.53 5.41 -7.87
C LYS A 54 -24.47 5.94 -6.77
N THR A 55 -24.66 7.26 -6.67
CA THR A 55 -25.56 7.87 -5.68
C THR A 55 -26.85 8.35 -6.36
N PRO A 56 -28.00 8.36 -5.63
CA PRO A 56 -29.23 8.90 -6.20
C PRO A 56 -29.06 10.38 -6.57
N THR A 57 -29.71 10.80 -7.66
CA THR A 57 -29.48 12.13 -8.27
C THR A 57 -30.64 13.09 -8.12
N VAL A 58 -31.87 12.58 -7.95
CA VAL A 58 -33.10 13.39 -7.91
C VAL A 58 -33.56 13.62 -6.46
N VAL A 59 -33.87 14.88 -6.13
CA VAL A 59 -34.50 15.29 -4.87
C VAL A 59 -35.64 16.26 -5.17
N HIS A 60 -36.79 16.05 -4.53
CA HIS A 60 -37.93 16.97 -4.60
C HIS A 60 -38.07 17.75 -3.29
N LYS A 61 -38.57 18.99 -3.40
CA LYS A 61 -38.70 19.94 -2.28
C LYS A 61 -39.69 19.48 -1.20
N GLN A 62 -40.63 18.61 -1.54
CA GLN A 62 -41.68 18.12 -0.64
C GLN A 62 -41.20 17.01 0.33
N TYR A 63 -39.93 16.58 0.24
CA TYR A 63 -39.40 15.56 1.14
C TYR A 63 -39.14 16.08 2.55
N LYS A 64 -39.31 15.18 3.54
CA LYS A 64 -38.92 15.45 4.93
C LYS A 64 -37.44 15.86 4.98
N ILE A 65 -37.14 16.89 5.76
CA ILE A 65 -35.79 17.46 5.89
C ILE A 65 -34.70 16.41 6.25
N SER A 66 -35.08 15.39 7.02
CA SER A 66 -34.18 14.27 7.37
C SER A 66 -33.67 13.54 6.13
N ARG A 67 -34.54 13.30 5.14
CA ARG A 67 -34.17 12.63 3.88
C ARG A 67 -33.24 13.49 3.03
N ILE A 68 -33.47 14.80 2.98
CA ILE A 68 -32.62 15.75 2.23
C ILE A 68 -31.22 15.79 2.85
N ARG A 69 -31.12 15.86 4.19
CA ARG A 69 -29.83 15.78 4.88
C ARG A 69 -29.10 14.48 4.59
N GLN A 70 -29.78 13.34 4.70
CA GLN A 70 -29.19 12.04 4.40
C GLN A 70 -28.73 11.93 2.93
N PHE A 71 -29.47 12.54 2.00
CA PHE A 71 -29.11 12.56 0.59
C PHE A 71 -27.76 13.25 0.36
N TYR A 72 -27.56 14.46 0.89
CA TYR A 72 -26.31 15.19 0.74
C TYR A 72 -25.17 14.57 1.57
N MET A 73 -25.45 14.12 2.79
CA MET A 73 -24.44 13.45 3.62
C MET A 73 -23.91 12.17 2.97
N ARG A 74 -24.77 11.42 2.28
CA ARG A 74 -24.34 10.25 1.51
C ARG A 74 -23.40 10.63 0.38
N LYS A 75 -23.67 11.73 -0.34
CA LYS A 75 -22.77 12.21 -1.40
C LYS A 75 -21.39 12.56 -0.86
N VAL A 76 -21.33 13.34 0.22
CA VAL A 76 -20.05 13.74 0.84
C VAL A 76 -19.26 12.53 1.34
N LYS A 77 -19.90 11.61 2.07
CA LYS A 77 -19.25 10.39 2.57
C LYS A 77 -18.78 9.47 1.44
N PHE A 78 -19.58 9.32 0.38
CA PHE A 78 -19.21 8.49 -0.76
C PHE A 78 -17.99 9.04 -1.51
N THR A 79 -17.95 10.36 -1.71
CA THR A 79 -16.82 11.04 -2.32
C THR A 79 -15.56 10.92 -1.46
N GLN A 80 -15.68 11.15 -0.14
CA GLN A 80 -14.56 10.97 0.79
C GLN A 80 -14.00 9.54 0.75
N GLN A 81 -14.87 8.51 0.77
CA GLN A 81 -14.42 7.13 0.67
C GLN A 81 -13.71 6.86 -0.67
N SER A 82 -14.26 7.36 -1.79
CA SER A 82 -13.65 7.15 -3.10
C SER A 82 -12.27 7.79 -3.22
N PHE A 83 -12.07 8.98 -2.63
CA PHE A 83 -10.76 9.63 -2.55
C PHE A 83 -9.81 8.82 -1.67
N HIS A 84 -10.27 8.39 -0.49
CA HIS A 84 -9.46 7.60 0.42
C HIS A 84 -9.00 6.29 -0.21
N ASP A 85 -9.90 5.51 -0.81
CA ASP A 85 -9.56 4.23 -1.43
C ASP A 85 -8.49 4.39 -2.51
N ARG A 86 -8.62 5.43 -3.35
CA ARG A 86 -7.71 5.63 -4.47
C ARG A 86 -6.34 6.14 -4.02
N LEU A 87 -6.29 7.03 -3.02
CA LEU A 87 -5.03 7.48 -2.43
C LEU A 87 -4.34 6.36 -1.66
N SER A 88 -5.07 5.58 -0.88
CA SER A 88 -4.55 4.42 -0.16
C SER A 88 -3.97 3.37 -1.12
N GLN A 89 -4.66 3.10 -2.23
CA GLN A 89 -4.16 2.23 -3.28
C GLN A 89 -2.82 2.74 -3.85
N ILE A 90 -2.74 4.03 -4.19
CA ILE A 90 -1.52 4.65 -4.70
C ILE A 90 -0.36 4.47 -3.69
N ILE A 91 -0.59 4.79 -2.42
CA ILE A 91 0.44 4.69 -1.36
C ILE A 91 0.91 3.24 -1.17
N GLN A 92 0.02 2.25 -1.28
CA GLN A 92 0.37 0.84 -1.09
C GLN A 92 1.13 0.24 -2.28
N GLU A 93 0.89 0.76 -3.49
CA GLU A 93 1.55 0.30 -4.71
C GLU A 93 2.98 0.82 -4.85
N PHE A 94 3.28 1.98 -4.28
CA PHE A 94 4.64 2.52 -4.26
C PHE A 94 5.51 1.81 -3.21
N PRO A 95 6.67 1.25 -3.60
CA PRO A 95 7.58 0.63 -2.65
C PRO A 95 8.24 1.71 -1.77
N LYS A 96 8.24 1.50 -0.45
CA LYS A 96 8.91 2.39 0.50
C LYS A 96 10.42 2.31 0.28
N LEU A 97 11.06 3.44 -0.06
CA LEU A 97 12.48 3.50 -0.41
C LEU A 97 13.41 3.03 0.72
N ASP A 98 13.02 3.22 1.99
CA ASP A 98 13.83 2.82 3.16
C ASP A 98 13.85 1.30 3.41
N ASP A 99 12.85 0.57 2.90
CA ASP A 99 12.75 -0.90 3.02
C ASP A 99 13.34 -1.62 1.79
N ILE A 100 13.94 -0.88 0.86
CA ILE A 100 14.56 -1.40 -0.36
C ILE A 100 16.05 -1.66 -0.13
N HIS A 101 16.59 -2.68 -0.79
CA HIS A 101 18.02 -2.96 -0.78
C HIS A 101 18.85 -1.70 -1.15
N PRO A 102 19.95 -1.38 -0.42
CA PRO A 102 20.72 -0.14 -0.57
C PRO A 102 21.05 0.25 -2.01
N PHE A 103 21.37 -0.73 -2.86
CA PHE A 103 21.62 -0.53 -4.29
C PHE A 103 20.49 0.20 -5.04
N TYR A 104 19.23 -0.20 -4.84
CA TYR A 104 18.10 0.43 -5.51
C TYR A 104 17.70 1.75 -4.83
N ALA A 105 17.97 1.91 -3.54
CA ALA A 105 17.78 3.18 -2.85
C ALA A 105 18.72 4.25 -3.43
N ASP A 106 20.01 3.94 -3.57
CA ASP A 106 21.00 4.85 -4.18
C ASP A 106 20.65 5.17 -5.64
N LEU A 107 20.16 4.18 -6.39
CA LEU A 107 19.70 4.41 -7.77
C LEU A 107 18.50 5.35 -7.83
N MET A 108 17.51 5.21 -6.93
CA MET A 108 16.34 6.09 -6.90
C MET A 108 16.69 7.50 -6.42
N ASN A 109 17.65 7.64 -5.50
CA ASN A 109 18.15 8.94 -5.06
C ASN A 109 18.77 9.73 -6.22
N VAL A 110 19.55 9.07 -7.09
CA VAL A 110 20.16 9.70 -8.27
C VAL A 110 19.11 10.04 -9.34
N LEU A 111 18.07 9.21 -9.51
CA LEU A 111 17.11 9.36 -10.61
C LEU A 111 15.89 10.24 -10.30
N TYR A 112 15.42 10.24 -9.06
CA TYR A 112 14.16 10.88 -8.68
C TYR A 112 14.29 11.98 -7.64
N ASP A 113 15.50 12.21 -7.12
CA ASP A 113 15.79 13.07 -5.98
C ASP A 113 15.04 12.62 -4.71
N LYS A 114 15.76 12.34 -3.62
CA LYS A 114 15.15 11.75 -2.41
C LYS A 114 14.50 12.81 -1.52
N ASP A 115 14.82 14.08 -1.72
CA ASP A 115 14.40 15.20 -0.88
C ASP A 115 12.98 15.72 -1.17
#